data_AF-A0A2I0PBJ7-F1
#
_entry.id   AF-A0A2I0PBJ7-F1
#
_cell.length_a   1.000
_cell.length_b   1.000
_cell.length_c   1.000
_cell.angle_alpha   90.00
_cell.angle_beta   90.00
_cell.angle_gamma   90.00
#
_symmetry.space_group_name_H-M   'P 1'
#
loop_
_entity.id
_entity.type
_entity.pdbx_description
1 polymer ?
#
loop_
_entity_poly.entity_id
_entity_poly.type
_entity_poly.pdbx_seq_one_letter_code
_entity_poly.pdbx_strand_id
1 'polypeptide(L)'
;MVIDIVQSAICSLDGTEFTHLAACPVCGGRVQGYDTRTKKYAVIRDGDRERTITVRIKRFTCRNCKKLCNADEPFYPGTRIGSLVVDLFFCLSATMPESRAARHIDALGIRVDRTSWKNYSGRAIPEIPITDIFGMRLPSSVLMLSSLFALAPNGGRIDGADVLNACNFPSALPASGCSIAAPENEEIRNFAGSPSENIQSVTARCPQESTVSPLPPLATSMIRF
;
A
#
# COMPACT_ATOMS: atom_id res chain seq x y z
N MET A 1 -15.21 -10.40 -2.67
CA MET A 1 -15.19 -9.85 -4.05
C MET A 1 -13.78 -9.36 -4.39
N VAL A 2 -13.44 -9.12 -5.67
CA VAL A 2 -12.09 -8.65 -6.05
C VAL A 2 -11.74 -7.31 -5.41
N ILE A 3 -12.74 -6.45 -5.20
CA ILE A 3 -12.55 -5.19 -4.46
C ILE A 3 -11.95 -5.44 -3.07
N ASP A 4 -12.41 -6.45 -2.35
CA ASP A 4 -11.92 -6.77 -1.01
C ASP A 4 -10.46 -7.25 -1.04
N ILE A 5 -10.08 -8.01 -2.07
CA ILE A 5 -8.69 -8.49 -2.27
C ILE A 5 -7.76 -7.32 -2.58
N VAL A 6 -8.18 -6.41 -3.44
CA VAL A 6 -7.39 -5.23 -3.80
C VAL A 6 -7.28 -4.26 -2.61
N GLN A 7 -8.39 -4.01 -1.93
CA GLN A 7 -8.41 -3.10 -0.78
C GLN A 7 -7.67 -3.67 0.42
N SER A 8 -7.75 -4.98 0.70
CA SER A 8 -6.96 -5.62 1.75
C SER A 8 -5.46 -5.49 1.48
N ALA A 9 -5.04 -5.71 0.23
CA ALA A 9 -3.65 -5.58 -0.20
C ALA A 9 -3.11 -4.14 -0.10
N ILE A 10 -3.93 -3.12 -0.38
CA ILE A 10 -3.50 -1.72 -0.23
C ILE A 10 -3.54 -1.31 1.26
N CYS A 11 -4.59 -1.68 2.00
CA CYS A 11 -4.72 -1.38 3.42
C CYS A 11 -3.61 -2.01 4.26
N SER A 12 -3.06 -3.15 3.84
CA SER A 12 -1.99 -3.83 4.56
C SER A 12 -0.66 -3.07 4.59
N LEU A 13 -0.54 -2.06 3.73
CA LEU A 13 0.64 -1.19 3.62
C LEU A 13 0.57 -0.01 4.61
N ASP A 14 -0.56 0.19 5.27
CA ASP A 14 -0.76 1.36 6.13
C ASP A 14 0.15 1.30 7.37
N GLY A 15 1.04 2.29 7.48
CA GLY A 15 2.01 2.40 8.56
C GLY A 15 3.24 1.48 8.42
N THR A 16 3.42 0.80 7.29
CA THR A 16 4.65 0.02 7.01
C THR A 16 5.87 0.94 6.98
N GLU A 17 6.97 0.48 7.56
CA GLU A 17 8.23 1.22 7.63
C GLU A 17 9.30 0.61 6.73
N PHE A 18 9.87 1.42 5.86
CA PHE A 18 10.98 1.07 4.97
C PHE A 18 12.26 1.66 5.53
N THR A 19 13.13 0.80 6.06
CA THR A 19 14.31 1.23 6.84
C THR A 19 15.64 0.75 6.29
N HIS A 20 15.64 0.00 5.18
CA HIS A 20 16.83 -0.59 4.59
C HIS A 20 17.28 0.17 3.34
N LEU A 21 18.59 0.41 3.24
CA LEU A 21 19.27 0.88 2.04
C LEU A 21 20.72 0.38 2.12
N ALA A 22 21.14 -0.46 1.17
CA ALA A 22 22.47 -1.06 1.21
C ALA A 22 23.59 -0.03 0.93
N ALA A 23 23.40 0.81 -0.09
CA ALA A 23 24.39 1.79 -0.54
C ALA A 23 23.72 2.99 -1.19
N CYS A 24 24.47 4.09 -1.35
CA CYS A 24 23.96 5.26 -2.04
C CYS A 24 23.66 4.94 -3.51
N PRO A 25 22.42 5.13 -4.01
CA PRO A 25 22.06 4.84 -5.40
C PRO A 25 22.79 5.72 -6.43
N VAL A 26 23.42 6.81 -6.00
CA VAL A 26 24.13 7.75 -6.88
C VAL A 26 25.62 7.43 -7.02
N CYS A 27 26.29 6.98 -5.95
CA CYS A 27 27.75 6.81 -5.95
C CYS A 27 28.24 5.49 -5.32
N GLY A 28 27.34 4.62 -4.87
CA GLY A 28 27.69 3.37 -4.17
C GLY A 28 28.29 3.55 -2.77
N GLY A 29 28.45 4.79 -2.30
CA GLY A 29 29.06 5.08 -1.01
C GLY A 29 28.19 4.67 0.19
N ARG A 30 28.84 4.51 1.36
CA ARG A 30 28.16 4.20 2.63
C ARG A 30 27.16 5.29 3.01
N VAL A 31 26.02 4.85 3.53
CA VAL A 31 24.90 5.69 3.94
C VAL A 31 24.80 5.76 5.46
N GLN A 32 24.31 6.88 5.98
CA GLN A 32 24.06 7.09 7.41
C GLN A 32 22.61 7.53 7.58
N GLY A 33 21.91 6.96 8.56
CA GLY A 33 20.52 7.32 8.87
C GLY A 33 20.39 8.82 9.16
N TYR A 34 19.36 9.44 8.57
CA TYR A 34 19.06 10.85 8.74
C TYR A 34 17.78 11.01 9.55
N ASP A 35 16.61 10.90 8.91
CA ASP A 35 15.30 10.97 9.55
C ASP A 35 14.31 10.02 8.87
N THR A 36 13.04 10.06 9.28
CA THR A 36 11.96 9.26 8.69
C THR A 36 10.87 10.18 8.17
N ARG A 37 10.46 10.00 6.92
CA ARG A 37 9.39 10.76 6.28
C ARG A 37 8.15 9.90 6.08
N THR A 38 6.98 10.43 6.41
CA THR A 38 5.70 9.83 6.02
C THR A 38 5.36 10.22 4.59
N LYS A 39 5.02 9.23 3.75
CA LYS A 39 4.62 9.42 2.35
C LYS A 39 3.23 8.81 2.13
N LYS A 40 2.38 9.52 1.40
CA LYS A 40 1.08 9.02 0.97
C LYS A 40 1.27 7.89 -0.05
N TYR A 41 0.66 6.73 0.20
CA TYR A 41 0.71 5.59 -0.70
C TYR A 41 -0.51 5.57 -1.63
N ALA A 42 -1.72 5.62 -1.05
CA ALA A 42 -2.99 5.61 -1.78
C ALA A 42 -4.11 6.28 -0.95
N VAL A 43 -5.25 6.52 -1.58
CA VAL A 43 -6.51 6.87 -0.88
C VAL A 43 -7.53 5.81 -1.23
N ILE A 44 -8.17 5.22 -0.23
CA ILE A 44 -9.22 4.22 -0.39
C ILE A 44 -10.54 4.82 0.09
N ARG A 45 -11.63 4.48 -0.58
CA ARG A 45 -13.00 4.74 -0.15
C ARG A 45 -13.56 3.56 0.62
N ASP A 46 -13.96 3.84 1.84
CA ASP A 46 -14.66 2.91 2.72
C ASP A 46 -16.05 3.51 3.00
N GLY A 47 -17.03 3.08 2.20
CA GLY A 47 -18.35 3.71 2.14
C GLY A 47 -18.26 5.20 1.78
N ASP A 48 -18.78 6.05 2.67
CA ASP A 48 -18.76 7.52 2.51
C ASP A 48 -17.46 8.17 3.01
N ARG A 49 -16.52 7.40 3.54
CA ARG A 49 -15.27 7.93 4.11
C ARG A 49 -14.09 7.65 3.19
N GLU A 50 -13.16 8.61 3.13
CA GLU A 50 -11.87 8.43 2.48
C GLU A 50 -10.80 8.15 3.55
N ARG A 51 -10.08 7.03 3.38
CA ARG A 51 -8.94 6.64 4.20
C ARG A 51 -7.66 6.86 3.41
N THR A 52 -6.76 7.67 3.94
CA THR A 52 -5.42 7.85 3.35
C THR A 52 -4.48 6.78 3.90
N ILE A 53 -3.94 5.96 3.01
CA ILE A 53 -2.93 4.95 3.34
C ILE A 53 -1.56 5.63 3.26
N THR A 54 -0.78 5.51 4.33
CA THR A 54 0.54 6.15 4.43
C THR A 54 1.62 5.14 4.78
N VAL A 55 2.83 5.39 4.30
CA VAL A 55 4.02 4.59 4.62
C VAL A 55 5.12 5.46 5.18
N ARG A 56 6.04 4.88 5.94
CA ARG A 56 7.18 5.58 6.54
C ARG A 56 8.46 5.17 5.84
N ILE A 57 9.21 6.12 5.32
CA ILE A 57 10.46 5.87 4.60
C ILE A 57 11.60 6.53 5.36
N LYS A 58 12.59 5.73 5.73
CA LYS A 58 13.83 6.23 6.32
C LYS A 58 14.66 6.90 5.23
N ARG A 59 15.10 8.12 5.51
CA ARG A 59 16.07 8.86 4.69
C ARG A 59 17.47 8.65 5.24
N PHE A 60 18.42 8.69 4.33
CA PHE A 60 19.83 8.53 4.60
C PHE A 60 20.62 9.64 3.93
N THR A 61 21.74 10.02 4.55
CA THR A 61 22.72 10.91 3.94
C THR A 61 23.93 10.08 3.50
N CYS A 62 24.33 10.20 2.24
CA CYS A 62 25.55 9.55 1.77
C CYS A 62 26.79 10.20 2.38
N ARG A 63 27.73 9.40 2.90
CA ARG A 63 28.98 9.93 3.47
C ARG A 63 29.93 10.49 2.41
N ASN A 64 29.85 9.98 1.18
CA ASN A 64 30.72 10.36 0.07
C ASN A 64 30.19 11.59 -0.68
N CYS A 65 29.03 11.46 -1.35
CA CYS A 65 28.48 12.55 -2.18
C CYS A 65 27.56 13.53 -1.44
N LYS A 66 27.32 13.33 -0.13
CA LYS A 66 26.44 14.14 0.75
C LYS A 66 24.98 14.28 0.29
N LYS A 67 24.56 13.57 -0.76
CA LYS A 67 23.16 13.55 -1.21
C LYS A 67 22.28 12.79 -0.22
N LEU A 68 21.03 13.23 -0.12
CA LEU A 68 19.96 12.49 0.55
C LEU A 68 19.47 11.36 -0.34
N CYS A 69 19.25 10.19 0.25
CA CYS A 69 18.77 8.98 -0.39
C CYS A 69 17.67 8.37 0.47
N ASN A 70 16.63 7.83 -0.15
CA ASN A 70 15.57 7.13 0.57
C ASN A 70 15.91 5.65 0.74
N ALA A 71 15.33 5.00 1.74
CA ALA A 71 15.23 3.54 1.80
C ALA A 71 14.59 2.99 0.52
N ASP A 72 14.84 1.70 0.26
CA ASP A 72 14.12 0.98 -0.79
C ASP A 72 12.61 1.08 -0.51
N GLU A 73 11.86 1.62 -1.47
CA GLU A 73 10.44 1.94 -1.30
C GLU A 73 9.62 1.46 -2.52
N PRO A 74 8.36 0.98 -2.32
CA PRO A 74 7.49 0.51 -3.40
C PRO A 74 6.82 1.70 -4.12
N PHE A 75 7.64 2.56 -4.72
CA PHE A 75 7.21 3.68 -5.55
C PHE A 75 8.05 3.72 -6.82
N TYR A 76 7.41 3.95 -7.96
CA TYR A 76 8.15 4.24 -9.18
C TYR A 76 8.79 5.64 -9.10
N PRO A 77 9.97 5.83 -9.73
CA PRO A 77 10.61 7.13 -9.77
C PRO A 77 9.68 8.23 -10.31
N GLY A 78 9.53 9.31 -9.55
CA GLY A 78 8.68 10.45 -9.91
C GLY A 78 7.17 10.22 -9.76
N THR A 79 6.73 9.13 -9.13
CA THR A 79 5.31 8.93 -8.79
C THR A 79 5.00 9.42 -7.38
N ARG A 80 3.77 9.94 -7.22
CA ARG A 80 3.21 10.37 -5.93
C ARG A 80 2.32 9.31 -5.29
N ILE A 81 2.02 8.24 -6.03
CA ILE A 81 1.23 7.09 -5.60
C ILE A 81 2.09 5.83 -5.59
N GLY A 82 1.70 4.88 -4.76
CA GLY A 82 2.39 3.61 -4.58
C GLY A 82 2.41 2.74 -5.83
N SER A 83 3.43 1.89 -5.96
CA SER A 83 3.66 1.02 -7.13
C SER A 83 2.46 0.14 -7.44
N LEU A 84 1.82 -0.47 -6.44
CA LEU A 84 0.68 -1.38 -6.64
C LEU A 84 -0.48 -0.70 -7.37
N VAL A 85 -0.75 0.57 -7.07
CA VAL A 85 -1.82 1.34 -7.73
C VAL A 85 -1.44 1.66 -9.17
N VAL A 86 -0.16 1.94 -9.42
CA VAL A 86 0.36 2.13 -10.78
C VAL A 86 0.28 0.81 -11.54
N ASP A 87 0.73 -0.30 -10.96
CA ASP A 87 0.72 -1.62 -11.57
C ASP A 87 -0.70 -2.04 -11.96
N LEU A 88 -1.67 -1.84 -11.06
CA LEU A 88 -3.08 -2.10 -11.34
C LEU A 88 -3.57 -1.30 -12.55
N PHE A 89 -3.22 -0.01 -12.64
CA PHE A 89 -3.61 0.82 -13.77
C PHE A 89 -3.01 0.30 -15.09
N PHE A 90 -1.74 -0.11 -15.08
CA PHE A 90 -1.06 -0.64 -16.27
C PHE A 90 -1.59 -2.02 -16.70
N CYS A 91 -1.88 -2.92 -15.76
CA CYS A 91 -2.49 -4.21 -16.06
C CYS A 91 -3.88 -4.04 -16.70
N LEU A 92 -4.69 -3.10 -16.20
CA LEU A 92 -5.99 -2.81 -16.77
C LEU A 92 -5.86 -2.12 -18.13
N SER A 93 -5.01 -1.09 -18.26
CA SER A 93 -4.84 -0.33 -19.50
C SER A 93 -4.27 -1.16 -20.65
N ALA A 94 -3.59 -2.28 -20.35
CA ALA A 94 -3.17 -3.24 -21.37
C ALA A 94 -4.35 -3.93 -22.09
N THR A 95 -5.54 -3.96 -21.49
CA THR A 95 -6.73 -4.64 -22.04
C THR A 95 -7.88 -3.69 -22.37
N MET A 96 -7.79 -2.43 -21.95
CA MET A 96 -8.84 -1.44 -22.17
C MET A 96 -8.27 -0.02 -22.25
N PRO A 97 -9.02 0.95 -22.82
CA PRO A 97 -8.56 2.33 -22.86
C PRO A 97 -8.25 2.89 -21.46
N GLU A 98 -7.23 3.73 -21.35
CA GLU A 98 -6.77 4.32 -20.07
C GLU A 98 -7.89 5.00 -19.27
N SER A 99 -8.82 5.66 -19.97
CA SER A 99 -9.99 6.28 -19.34
C SER A 99 -10.91 5.25 -18.67
N ARG A 100 -11.04 4.06 -19.26
CA ARG A 100 -11.81 2.94 -18.70
C ARG A 100 -11.03 2.30 -17.55
N ALA A 101 -9.72 2.13 -17.67
CA ALA A 101 -8.87 1.63 -16.59
C ALA A 101 -8.97 2.52 -15.34
N ALA A 102 -8.86 3.85 -15.50
CA ALA A 102 -9.02 4.81 -14.41
C ALA A 102 -10.39 4.71 -13.72
N ARG A 103 -11.48 4.47 -14.47
CA ARG A 103 -12.81 4.24 -13.89
C ARG A 103 -12.91 2.91 -13.13
N HIS A 104 -12.18 1.88 -13.56
CA HIS A 104 -12.12 0.62 -12.83
C HIS A 104 -11.34 0.76 -11.52
N ILE A 105 -10.22 1.50 -11.54
CA ILE A 105 -9.47 1.84 -10.30
C ILE A 105 -10.38 2.59 -9.31
N ASP A 106 -11.19 3.54 -9.81
CA ASP A 106 -12.15 4.25 -8.97
C ASP A 106 -13.27 3.32 -8.44
N ALA A 107 -13.75 2.39 -9.26
CA ALA A 107 -14.74 1.39 -8.87
C ALA A 107 -14.20 0.37 -7.84
N LEU A 108 -12.89 0.14 -7.81
CA LEU A 108 -12.20 -0.60 -6.73
C LEU A 108 -12.09 0.21 -5.44
N GLY A 109 -12.61 1.44 -5.42
CA GLY A 109 -12.56 2.36 -4.28
C GLY A 109 -11.23 3.10 -4.15
N ILE A 110 -10.35 3.08 -5.15
CA ILE A 110 -9.05 3.74 -5.08
C ILE A 110 -9.15 5.13 -5.72
N ARG A 111 -8.92 6.17 -4.92
CA ARG A 111 -9.04 7.56 -5.35
C ARG A 111 -7.70 8.09 -5.86
N VAL A 112 -7.67 8.39 -7.16
CA VAL A 112 -6.54 9.01 -7.86
C VAL A 112 -7.06 10.12 -8.76
N ASP A 113 -6.40 11.29 -8.73
CA ASP A 113 -6.77 12.40 -9.61
C ASP A 113 -6.56 12.02 -11.08
N ARG A 114 -7.50 12.42 -11.93
CA ARG A 114 -7.48 12.16 -13.38
C ARG A 114 -6.20 12.68 -14.04
N THR A 115 -5.65 13.80 -13.55
CA THR A 115 -4.40 14.36 -14.10
C THR A 115 -3.17 13.51 -13.74
N SER A 116 -3.23 12.77 -12.63
CA SER A 116 -2.12 11.92 -12.18
C SER A 116 -1.87 10.78 -13.16
N TRP A 117 -2.92 10.18 -13.74
CA TRP A 117 -2.77 9.11 -14.74
C TRP A 117 -1.97 9.55 -15.97
N LYS A 118 -2.14 10.80 -16.42
CA LYS A 118 -1.38 11.36 -17.55
C LYS A 118 0.12 11.48 -17.25
N ASN A 119 0.49 11.67 -15.99
CA ASN A 119 1.88 11.73 -15.58
C ASN A 119 2.54 10.35 -15.55
N TYR A 120 1.75 9.28 -15.57
CA TYR A 120 2.20 7.90 -15.52
C TYR A 120 2.13 7.21 -16.90
N SER A 121 1.15 7.58 -17.73
CA SER A 121 1.03 7.14 -19.12
C SER A 121 2.31 7.47 -19.90
N GLY A 122 2.90 6.48 -20.55
CA GLY A 122 4.12 6.63 -21.36
C GLY A 122 5.45 6.48 -20.61
N ARG A 123 5.44 6.14 -19.32
CA ARG A 123 6.66 5.77 -18.60
C ARG A 123 7.07 4.33 -18.90
N ALA A 124 8.38 4.10 -18.99
CA ALA A 124 8.92 2.74 -18.97
C ALA A 124 8.78 2.18 -17.56
N ILE A 125 7.88 1.21 -17.41
CA ILE A 125 7.70 0.44 -16.18
C ILE A 125 8.29 -0.95 -16.44
N PRO A 126 8.99 -1.55 -15.46
CA PRO A 126 9.42 -2.94 -15.56
C PRO A 126 8.23 -3.86 -15.86
N GLU A 127 8.52 -5.05 -16.37
CA GLU A 127 7.47 -6.04 -16.60
C GLU A 127 6.76 -6.37 -15.28
N ILE A 128 5.45 -6.12 -15.24
CA ILE A 128 4.60 -6.38 -14.08
C ILE A 128 4.13 -7.83 -14.21
N PRO A 129 4.43 -8.73 -13.26
CA PRO A 129 3.89 -10.08 -13.29
C PRO A 129 2.37 -10.04 -13.08
N ILE A 130 1.62 -10.69 -13.97
CA ILE A 130 0.15 -10.63 -14.02
C ILE A 130 -0.44 -11.99 -13.64
N THR A 131 -1.53 -11.96 -12.89
CA THR A 131 -2.38 -13.12 -12.61
C THR A 131 -3.82 -12.81 -13.03
N ASP A 132 -4.46 -13.76 -13.71
CA ASP A 132 -5.89 -13.68 -14.05
C ASP A 132 -6.74 -14.14 -12.87
N ILE A 133 -7.62 -13.26 -12.37
CA ILE A 133 -8.50 -13.54 -11.23
C ILE A 133 -9.91 -13.09 -11.56
N PHE A 134 -10.87 -14.03 -11.56
CA PHE A 134 -12.27 -13.77 -11.92
C PHE A 134 -12.42 -13.03 -13.27
N GLY A 135 -11.56 -13.35 -14.25
CA GLY A 135 -11.57 -12.70 -15.57
C GLY A 135 -10.94 -11.30 -15.61
N MET A 136 -10.29 -10.85 -14.53
CA MET A 136 -9.53 -9.61 -14.48
C MET A 136 -8.04 -9.85 -14.35
N ARG A 137 -7.25 -9.12 -15.14
CA ARG A 137 -5.79 -9.10 -15.08
C ARG A 137 -5.33 -8.22 -13.92
N LEU A 138 -4.83 -8.83 -12.86
CA LEU A 138 -4.29 -8.12 -11.69
C LEU A 138 -2.78 -8.37 -11.54
N PRO A 139 -2.02 -7.42 -10.98
CA PRO A 139 -0.64 -7.66 -10.57
C PRO A 139 -0.57 -8.79 -9.54
N SER A 140 0.42 -9.68 -9.66
CA SER A 140 0.64 -10.76 -8.69
C SER A 140 0.91 -10.24 -7.27
N SER A 141 1.47 -9.04 -7.16
CA SER A 141 1.71 -8.31 -5.91
C SER A 141 0.42 -8.10 -5.09
N VAL A 142 -0.75 -7.95 -5.74
CA VAL A 142 -2.05 -7.87 -5.06
C VAL A 142 -2.33 -9.13 -4.25
N LEU A 143 -2.10 -10.31 -4.85
CA LEU A 143 -2.34 -11.59 -4.19
C LEU A 143 -1.35 -11.83 -3.06
N MET A 144 -0.07 -11.56 -3.31
CA MET A 144 0.97 -11.72 -2.31
C MET A 144 0.68 -10.85 -1.08
N LEU A 145 0.41 -9.56 -1.27
CA LEU A 145 0.11 -8.64 -0.17
C LEU A 145 -1.20 -9.00 0.55
N SER A 146 -2.26 -9.36 -0.18
CA SER A 146 -3.50 -9.82 0.44
C SER A 146 -3.28 -11.09 1.27
N SER A 147 -2.44 -12.02 0.81
CA SER A 147 -2.13 -13.25 1.54
C SER A 147 -1.29 -12.98 2.79
N LEU A 148 -0.28 -12.12 2.69
CA LEU A 148 0.54 -11.69 3.83
C LEU A 148 -0.31 -10.99 4.89
N PHE A 149 -1.26 -10.15 4.45
CA PHE A 149 -2.18 -9.49 5.36
C PHE A 149 -3.11 -10.47 6.08
N ALA A 150 -3.64 -11.46 5.37
CA ALA A 150 -4.51 -12.49 5.96
C ALA A 150 -3.78 -13.40 6.95
N LEU A 151 -2.48 -13.64 6.74
CA LEU A 151 -1.64 -14.44 7.63
C LEU A 151 -1.02 -13.63 8.77
N ALA A 152 -1.06 -12.29 8.70
CA ALA A 152 -0.51 -11.44 9.73
C ALA A 152 -1.31 -11.64 11.04
N PRO A 153 -0.67 -11.99 12.16
CA PRO A 153 -1.36 -12.20 13.42
C PRO A 153 -2.07 -10.91 13.85
N ASN A 154 -3.36 -11.01 14.19
CA ASN A 154 -4.27 -9.94 14.64
C ASN A 154 -3.62 -8.56 14.91
N GLY A 155 -3.55 -7.71 13.88
CA GLY A 155 -3.04 -6.34 13.99
C GLY A 155 -1.54 -6.16 13.73
N GLY A 156 -0.85 -7.23 13.31
CA GLY A 156 0.53 -7.20 12.85
C GLY A 156 0.66 -6.37 11.58
N ARG A 157 1.66 -5.48 11.54
CA ARG A 157 2.07 -4.79 10.31
C ARG A 157 2.91 -5.75 9.48
N ILE A 158 2.73 -5.73 8.17
CA ILE A 158 3.61 -6.46 7.25
C ILE A 158 4.98 -5.79 7.28
N ASP A 159 6.04 -6.60 7.31
CA ASP A 159 7.41 -6.10 7.24
C ASP A 159 7.67 -5.40 5.90
N GLY A 160 8.43 -4.31 5.92
CA GLY A 160 8.77 -3.55 4.72
C GLY A 160 9.51 -4.39 3.70
N ALA A 161 10.35 -5.34 4.14
CA ALA A 161 11.06 -6.26 3.25
C ALA A 161 10.10 -7.17 2.46
N ASP A 162 9.08 -7.72 3.12
CA ASP A 162 8.08 -8.57 2.47
C ASP A 162 7.25 -7.79 1.46
N VAL A 163 6.93 -6.53 1.76
CA VAL A 163 6.23 -5.64 0.83
C VAL A 163 7.09 -5.36 -0.41
N LEU A 164 8.38 -5.08 -0.22
CA LEU A 164 9.30 -4.84 -1.35
C LEU A 164 9.41 -6.08 -2.22
N ASN A 165 9.58 -7.26 -1.62
CA ASN A 165 9.63 -8.54 -2.34
C ASN A 165 8.33 -8.79 -3.11
N ALA A 166 7.17 -8.60 -2.49
CA ALA A 166 5.87 -8.77 -3.14
C ALA A 166 5.66 -7.81 -4.30
N CYS A 167 6.14 -6.56 -4.18
CA CYS A 167 6.06 -5.55 -5.25
C CYS A 167 7.19 -5.67 -6.28
N ASN A 168 8.14 -6.61 -6.14
CA ASN A 168 9.34 -6.75 -6.96
C ASN A 168 10.26 -5.50 -6.93
N PHE A 169 10.52 -4.99 -5.72
CA PHE A 169 11.42 -3.87 -5.45
C PHE A 169 12.70 -4.29 -4.70
N PRO A 170 13.84 -3.60 -4.91
CA PRO A 170 14.02 -2.43 -5.78
C PRO A 170 13.86 -2.82 -7.25
N SER A 171 13.01 -2.10 -7.99
CA SER A 171 12.83 -2.36 -9.42
C SER A 171 14.20 -2.21 -10.09
N ALA A 172 14.59 -3.19 -10.92
CA ALA A 172 15.92 -3.31 -11.51
C ALA A 172 16.29 -2.17 -12.50
N LEU A 173 15.61 -1.03 -12.45
CA LEU A 173 16.02 0.20 -13.10
C LEU A 173 17.13 0.83 -12.26
N PRO A 174 18.42 0.69 -12.65
CA PRO A 174 19.45 1.54 -12.07
C PRO A 174 19.02 2.99 -12.26
N ALA A 175 19.15 3.80 -11.21
CA ALA A 175 18.94 5.23 -11.25
C ALA A 175 20.03 5.91 -12.11
N SER A 176 20.09 5.61 -13.40
CA SER A 176 20.79 6.42 -14.38
C SER A 176 20.00 7.71 -14.59
N GLY A 177 20.37 8.71 -13.79
CA GLY A 177 20.15 10.13 -14.07
C GLY A 177 18.72 10.62 -13.92
N CYS A 178 18.37 11.12 -12.74
CA CYS A 178 17.88 12.50 -12.66
C CYS A 178 17.87 12.99 -11.21
N SER A 179 18.70 13.99 -10.95
CA SER A 179 18.44 15.00 -9.94
C SER A 179 17.14 15.72 -10.30
N ILE A 180 16.04 15.29 -9.70
CA ILE A 180 14.94 16.20 -9.45
C ILE A 180 14.75 16.15 -7.94
N ALA A 181 15.17 17.24 -7.30
CA ALA A 181 14.66 17.58 -5.99
C ALA A 181 13.14 17.42 -6.07
N ALA A 182 12.58 16.43 -5.36
CA ALA A 182 11.15 16.43 -5.11
C ALA A 182 10.82 17.84 -4.59
N PRO A 183 9.83 18.56 -5.17
CA PRO A 183 9.49 19.86 -4.63
C PRO A 183 9.14 19.64 -3.16
N GLU A 184 10.01 20.20 -2.31
CA GLU A 184 9.67 20.51 -0.94
C GLU A 184 8.48 21.46 -1.05
N ASN A 185 7.41 21.16 -0.29
CA ASN A 185 6.12 21.84 -0.24
C ASN A 185 5.06 21.32 -1.22
N GLU A 186 4.28 20.36 -0.74
CA GLU A 186 2.83 20.49 -0.86
C GLU A 186 2.23 20.00 0.47
N GLU A 187 1.99 20.99 1.33
CA GLU A 187 1.14 20.89 2.50
C GLU A 187 -0.14 20.11 2.15
N ILE A 188 -0.66 19.44 3.17
CA ILE A 188 -2.02 18.92 3.19
C ILE A 188 -2.94 20.09 2.83
N ARG A 189 -3.34 20.21 1.56
CA ARG A 189 -4.44 21.10 1.17
C ARG A 189 -5.70 20.48 1.74
N ASN A 190 -6.09 21.02 2.88
CA ASN A 190 -7.36 20.81 3.54
C ASN A 190 -8.48 20.94 2.50
N PHE A 191 -9.16 19.83 2.22
CA PHE A 191 -10.47 19.89 1.61
C PHE A 191 -11.41 20.39 2.72
N ALA A 192 -11.76 21.66 2.64
CA ALA A 192 -12.65 22.31 3.60
C ALA A 192 -14.04 21.65 3.53
N GLY A 193 -14.34 20.83 4.52
CA GLY A 193 -15.70 20.54 4.98
C GLY A 193 -15.83 21.13 6.39
N SER A 194 -16.77 22.06 6.56
CA SER A 194 -17.07 22.77 7.81
C SER A 194 -17.36 21.85 9.01
N PRO A 195 -17.15 22.33 10.25
CA PRO A 195 -17.15 21.52 11.45
C PRO A 195 -18.56 21.28 11.99
N SER A 196 -18.86 20.05 12.37
CA SER A 196 -19.79 19.79 13.47
C SER A 196 -19.13 18.85 14.47
N GLU A 197 -19.18 19.32 15.71
CA GLU A 197 -18.58 18.77 16.91
C GLU A 197 -19.16 17.37 17.22
N ASN A 198 -18.32 16.41 17.58
CA ASN A 198 -18.32 15.89 18.96
C ASN A 198 -17.17 14.90 19.18
N ILE A 199 -16.44 15.11 20.27
CA ILE A 199 -15.41 14.23 20.77
C ILE A 199 -16.09 13.09 21.52
N GLN A 200 -15.84 11.85 21.10
CA GLN A 200 -15.79 10.70 22.01
C GLN A 200 -14.91 9.59 21.42
N SER A 201 -13.80 9.36 22.10
CA SER A 201 -12.89 8.23 21.95
C SER A 201 -13.63 6.89 22.04
N VAL A 202 -13.55 6.06 21.02
CA VAL A 202 -13.91 4.64 21.12
C VAL A 202 -12.87 3.79 20.43
N THR A 203 -12.34 2.88 21.22
CA THR A 203 -11.35 1.85 20.95
C THR A 203 -11.79 0.87 19.85
N ALA A 204 -10.80 0.35 19.14
CA ALA A 204 -10.92 -0.66 18.08
C ALA A 204 -11.78 -1.85 18.50
N ARG A 205 -12.69 -2.28 17.61
CA ARG A 205 -13.19 -3.66 17.54
C ARG A 205 -13.37 -4.10 16.09
N CYS A 206 -12.63 -5.13 15.70
CA CYS A 206 -13.00 -6.03 14.61
C CYS A 206 -14.29 -6.80 14.98
N PRO A 207 -15.13 -7.17 14.01
CA PRO A 207 -16.32 -7.99 14.26
C PRO A 207 -15.91 -9.44 14.58
N GLN A 208 -16.37 -9.95 15.73
CA GLN A 208 -16.27 -11.37 16.07
C GLN A 208 -17.50 -12.15 15.63
N GLU A 209 -17.19 -13.40 15.33
CA GLU A 209 -18.00 -14.48 14.78
C GLU A 209 -19.24 -14.88 15.59
N SER A 210 -20.11 -15.54 14.81
CA SER A 210 -21.28 -16.34 15.15
C SER A 210 -21.18 -17.18 16.42
N THR A 211 -22.21 -17.06 17.25
CA THR A 211 -22.55 -17.94 18.37
C THR A 211 -22.84 -19.36 17.90
N VAL A 212 -22.01 -20.32 18.30
CA VAL A 212 -22.33 -21.75 18.31
C VAL A 212 -22.83 -22.10 19.71
N SER A 213 -24.07 -22.59 19.80
CA SER A 213 -24.71 -23.05 21.04
C SER A 213 -24.09 -24.38 21.53
N PRO A 214 -23.81 -24.55 22.83
CA PRO A 214 -23.44 -25.85 23.39
C PRO A 214 -24.66 -26.64 23.90
N LEU A 215 -24.69 -27.94 23.59
CA LEU A 215 -25.61 -28.95 24.14
C LEU A 215 -25.32 -29.21 25.64
N PRO A 216 -26.33 -29.56 26.45
CA PRO A 216 -26.16 -29.80 27.89
C PRO A 216 -25.63 -31.21 28.22
N PRO A 217 -24.96 -31.38 29.38
CA PRO A 217 -24.33 -32.63 29.78
C PRO A 217 -25.30 -33.66 30.39
N LEU A 218 -24.96 -34.94 30.16
CA LEU A 218 -25.60 -36.14 30.70
C LEU A 218 -25.51 -36.18 32.23
N ALA A 219 -26.66 -36.24 32.90
CA ALA A 219 -26.76 -36.49 34.33
C ALA A 219 -26.78 -38.00 34.63
N THR A 220 -25.72 -38.45 35.29
CA THR A 220 -25.61 -39.75 35.95
C THR A 220 -26.53 -39.77 37.18
N SER A 221 -27.58 -40.58 37.18
CA SER A 221 -28.35 -40.92 38.39
C SER A 221 -27.99 -42.32 38.85
N MET A 222 -27.48 -42.41 40.07
CA MET A 222 -27.16 -43.63 40.78
C MET A 222 -28.42 -44.34 41.26
N ILE A 223 -28.47 -45.64 40.99
CA ILE A 223 -29.28 -46.64 41.69
C ILE A 223 -28.72 -46.82 43.11
N ARG A 224 -29.56 -46.77 44.14
CA ARG A 224 -29.44 -47.65 45.33
C ARG A 224 -30.80 -47.90 45.98
N PHE A 225 -31.09 -49.21 46.07
CA PHE A 225 -31.91 -50.00 47.00
C PHE A 225 -32.90 -49.30 47.93
#